data_AF-A0A851I9R3-F1
#
_entry.id   AF-A0A851I9R3-F1
#
_cell.length_a   1.000
_cell.length_b   1.000
_cell.length_c   1.000
_cell.angle_alpha   90.00
_cell.angle_beta   90.00
_cell.angle_gamma   90.00
#
_symmetry.space_group_name_H-M   'P 1'
#
loop_
_entity.id
_entity.type
_entity.pdbx_description
1 polymer ?
#
loop_
_entity_poly.entity_id
_entity_poly.type
_entity_poly.pdbx_seq_one_letter_code
_entity_poly.pdbx_strand_id
1 'polypeptide(L)'
;MKKNAYYYEIPRGADFTARVLSCTEAEKAPEGLSHSGKLYCVTLDLEGFYPEGGGQPCDRGWIGTEPLLSVQEQEPAAAYSRGARQETAVSETEQPPILHYLAEPLPVGECFLCRIDWVWRDRNSQNHSGEHIISGLIHRRFGFHNVGFHMAMTLPEEVGSAIPAERPGMCIDFDGELSWEMLLEIEREANHIVREDRVLRCFYPSEAELSALPYRSKRALSGSVRLVEIPGADLCACCGTHVRTTGEIGMIKLLSVLRHRGGSRVALCCGDLALWDYEETRDAASAAAQRLSVPVSGLPEAVERQQAELARRELRIGALNEKYFRLKAERFRGSSRICDFETGLNNVELRKYCDFLLRHSGAQLVSVFLPKMREKTGGETEYSYVIGSSVIDLREGGKRLNSLRCGRGGGAPSMLQGTLFGTEEEIRASVKEAFSE
;
A
#
# COMPACT_ATOMS: atom_id res chain seq x y z
N MET A 1 20.06 -32.93 12.92
CA MET A 1 20.89 -33.24 11.74
C MET A 1 21.11 -31.93 10.97
N LYS A 2 22.31 -31.66 10.43
CA LYS A 2 22.56 -30.44 9.65
C LYS A 2 21.65 -30.42 8.42
N LYS A 3 20.81 -29.39 8.25
CA LYS A 3 20.10 -29.15 6.97
C LYS A 3 21.16 -28.80 5.93
N ASN A 4 21.63 -29.80 5.18
CA ASN A 4 22.71 -29.61 4.19
C ASN A 4 22.09 -29.43 2.81
N ALA A 5 21.14 -28.52 2.73
CA ALA A 5 20.43 -28.23 1.50
C ALA A 5 21.29 -27.35 0.60
N TYR A 6 21.32 -27.68 -0.68
CA TYR A 6 22.25 -27.09 -1.64
C TYR A 6 22.00 -25.59 -1.89
N TYR A 7 20.78 -25.11 -1.66
CA TYR A 7 20.44 -23.68 -1.77
C TYR A 7 21.24 -22.76 -0.82
N TYR A 8 21.88 -23.30 0.24
CA TYR A 8 22.82 -22.54 1.09
C TYR A 8 24.25 -22.47 0.55
N GLU A 9 24.61 -23.41 -0.33
CA GLU A 9 25.99 -23.59 -0.82
C GLU A 9 26.14 -23.17 -2.29
N ILE A 10 25.03 -23.02 -3.01
CA ILE A 10 25.02 -22.72 -4.45
C ILE A 10 25.73 -21.38 -4.74
N PRO A 11 26.73 -21.36 -5.65
CA PRO A 11 27.37 -20.12 -6.05
C PRO A 11 26.39 -19.15 -6.71
N ARG A 12 26.53 -17.86 -6.42
CA ARG A 12 25.70 -16.81 -7.01
C ARG A 12 25.75 -16.86 -8.54
N GLY A 13 24.58 -16.82 -9.18
CA GLY A 13 24.43 -16.87 -10.63
C GLY A 13 24.61 -18.25 -11.25
N ALA A 14 24.82 -19.31 -10.46
CA ALA A 14 24.97 -20.66 -10.98
C ALA A 14 23.62 -21.34 -11.24
N ASP A 15 23.56 -22.07 -12.34
CA ASP A 15 22.56 -23.11 -12.55
C ASP A 15 23.06 -24.42 -11.91
N PHE A 16 22.15 -25.37 -11.70
CA PHE A 16 22.50 -26.70 -11.21
C PHE A 16 21.74 -27.79 -11.95
N THR A 17 22.27 -29.00 -11.98
CA THR A 17 21.58 -30.15 -12.58
C THR A 17 21.09 -31.06 -11.45
N ALA A 18 19.82 -31.43 -11.51
CA ALA A 18 19.22 -32.33 -10.54
C ALA A 18 18.38 -33.42 -11.23
N ARG A 19 18.31 -34.59 -10.61
CA ARG A 19 17.48 -35.72 -11.03
C ARG A 19 16.12 -35.66 -10.35
N VAL A 20 15.06 -35.92 -11.12
CA VAL A 20 13.71 -36.09 -10.59
C VAL A 20 13.62 -37.41 -9.82
N LEU A 21 13.34 -37.32 -8.52
CA LEU A 21 13.14 -38.49 -7.66
C LEU A 21 11.67 -38.94 -7.61
N SER A 22 10.75 -37.99 -7.60
CA SER A 22 9.31 -38.27 -7.69
C SER A 22 8.59 -37.14 -8.44
N CYS A 23 7.48 -37.49 -9.08
CA CYS A 23 6.55 -36.56 -9.70
C CYS A 23 5.14 -37.11 -9.55
N THR A 24 4.29 -36.40 -8.80
CA THR A 24 2.90 -36.82 -8.53
C THR A 24 1.94 -35.66 -8.74
N GLU A 25 0.75 -35.93 -9.26
CA GLU A 25 -0.31 -34.91 -9.33
C GLU A 25 -0.69 -34.48 -7.90
N ALA A 26 -0.61 -33.18 -7.63
CA ALA A 26 -0.91 -32.60 -6.33
C ALA A 26 -2.43 -32.49 -6.16
N GLU A 27 -2.97 -33.04 -5.06
CA GLU A 27 -4.40 -32.98 -4.77
C GLU A 27 -4.89 -31.56 -4.46
N LYS A 28 -4.00 -30.71 -3.94
CA LYS A 28 -4.28 -29.32 -3.56
C LYS A 28 -3.08 -28.44 -3.87
N ALA A 29 -3.35 -27.21 -4.28
CA ALA A 29 -2.33 -26.18 -4.37
C ALA A 29 -1.81 -25.82 -2.97
N PRO A 30 -0.51 -25.50 -2.84
CA PRO A 30 0.04 -24.98 -1.59
C PRO A 30 -0.58 -23.62 -1.24
N GLU A 31 -0.49 -23.26 0.04
CA GLU A 31 -0.97 -21.96 0.51
C GLU A 31 -0.28 -20.82 -0.26
N GLY A 32 -1.04 -19.78 -0.63
CA GLY A 32 -0.53 -18.66 -1.43
C GLY A 32 -0.43 -18.90 -2.94
N LEU A 33 -0.55 -20.14 -3.44
CA LEU A 33 -0.56 -20.41 -4.88
C LEU A 33 -1.99 -20.50 -5.45
N SER A 34 -2.35 -19.55 -6.30
CA SER A 34 -3.59 -19.60 -7.09
C SER A 34 -3.32 -20.19 -8.48
N HIS A 35 -3.78 -21.41 -8.72
CA HIS A 35 -3.67 -22.08 -10.02
C HIS A 35 -4.97 -22.83 -10.37
N SER A 36 -5.43 -22.70 -11.62
CA SER A 36 -6.70 -23.28 -12.10
C SER A 36 -6.55 -24.59 -12.87
N GLY A 37 -5.31 -25.00 -13.18
CA GLY A 37 -4.98 -26.23 -13.89
C GLY A 37 -4.56 -27.37 -12.96
N LYS A 38 -4.11 -28.47 -13.59
CA LYS A 38 -3.41 -29.54 -12.86
C LYS A 38 -2.11 -29.00 -12.28
N LEU A 39 -1.69 -29.58 -11.17
CA LEU A 39 -0.46 -29.21 -10.49
C LEU A 39 0.30 -30.49 -10.18
N TYR A 40 1.61 -30.46 -10.35
CA TYR A 40 2.49 -31.59 -10.10
C TYR A 40 3.50 -31.23 -9.02
N CYS A 41 3.67 -32.13 -8.07
CA CYS A 41 4.63 -32.04 -6.98
C CYS A 41 5.86 -32.89 -7.34
N VAL A 42 7.02 -32.25 -7.41
CA VAL A 42 8.29 -32.84 -7.83
C VAL A 42 9.31 -32.77 -6.69
N THR A 43 10.03 -33.87 -6.46
CA THR A 43 11.20 -33.90 -5.57
C THR A 43 12.47 -34.16 -6.38
N LEU A 44 13.58 -33.59 -5.93
CA LEU A 44 14.88 -33.62 -6.61
C LEU A 44 15.93 -34.27 -5.72
N ASP A 45 16.96 -34.86 -6.32
CA ASP A 45 18.13 -35.39 -5.59
C ASP A 45 19.06 -34.28 -5.05
N LEU A 46 18.90 -33.06 -5.56
CA LEU A 46 19.65 -31.89 -5.14
C LEU A 46 18.71 -30.70 -4.92
N GLU A 47 18.68 -30.21 -3.68
CA GLU A 47 17.77 -29.15 -3.22
C GLU A 47 18.39 -27.75 -3.43
N GLY A 48 18.38 -27.25 -4.66
CA GLY A 48 18.95 -25.94 -4.99
C GLY A 48 17.99 -24.74 -4.89
N PHE A 49 16.68 -24.99 -4.87
CA PHE A 49 15.66 -23.94 -4.68
C PHE A 49 15.31 -23.78 -3.20
N TYR A 50 15.24 -22.54 -2.74
CA TYR A 50 14.85 -22.18 -1.39
C TYR A 50 13.33 -22.33 -1.21
N PRO A 51 12.86 -23.14 -0.24
CA PRO A 51 11.45 -23.22 0.12
C PRO A 51 11.02 -21.98 0.89
N GLU A 52 9.74 -21.63 0.85
CA GLU A 52 9.20 -20.52 1.63
C GLU A 52 9.48 -20.70 3.14
N GLY A 53 9.87 -19.63 3.83
CA GLY A 53 10.21 -19.76 5.26
C GLY A 53 10.53 -18.44 5.97
N GLY A 54 10.08 -18.34 7.22
CA GLY A 54 10.48 -17.25 8.13
C GLY A 54 10.10 -15.84 7.66
N GLY A 55 9.10 -15.70 6.78
CA GLY A 55 8.66 -14.44 6.17
C GLY A 55 9.36 -14.09 4.86
N GLN A 56 10.29 -14.93 4.39
CA GLN A 56 10.90 -14.85 3.07
C GLN A 56 10.12 -15.72 2.07
N PRO A 57 9.78 -15.19 0.88
CA PRO A 57 9.18 -15.97 -0.20
C PRO A 57 10.08 -17.13 -0.66
N CYS A 58 9.45 -18.18 -1.21
CA CYS A 58 10.17 -19.22 -1.93
C CYS A 58 10.87 -18.67 -3.17
N ASP A 59 11.80 -19.45 -3.71
CA ASP A 59 12.42 -19.14 -4.99
C ASP A 59 11.48 -19.27 -6.18
N ARG A 60 11.88 -18.55 -7.22
CA ARG A 60 11.35 -18.66 -8.57
C ARG A 60 12.43 -19.22 -9.49
N GLY A 61 12.02 -19.76 -10.63
CA GLY A 61 12.96 -20.33 -11.59
C GLY A 61 12.31 -21.33 -12.53
N TRP A 62 13.12 -22.26 -13.03
CA TRP A 62 12.72 -23.30 -13.98
C TRP A 62 13.41 -24.62 -13.69
N ILE A 63 12.68 -25.71 -13.90
CA ILE A 63 13.23 -27.07 -13.97
C ILE A 63 13.10 -27.52 -15.43
N GLY A 64 14.22 -27.58 -16.15
CA GLY A 64 14.20 -27.75 -17.61
C GLY A 64 13.56 -26.54 -18.30
N THR A 65 12.44 -26.77 -18.99
CA THR A 65 11.62 -25.71 -19.60
C THR A 65 10.44 -25.30 -18.72
N GLU A 66 10.15 -26.05 -17.67
CA GLU A 66 8.94 -25.86 -16.86
C GLU A 66 9.14 -24.78 -15.79
N PRO A 67 8.28 -23.75 -15.75
CA PRO A 67 8.33 -22.72 -14.72
C PRO A 67 8.01 -23.29 -13.34
N LEU A 68 8.82 -22.89 -12.36
CA LEU A 68 8.59 -23.19 -10.95
C LEU A 68 7.50 -22.28 -10.39
N LEU A 69 6.38 -22.87 -9.96
CA LEU A 69 5.23 -22.12 -9.45
C LEU A 69 5.31 -21.88 -7.94
N SER A 70 5.89 -22.82 -7.18
CA SER A 70 6.10 -22.71 -5.74
C SER A 70 7.13 -23.74 -5.26
N VAL A 71 7.78 -23.44 -4.14
CA VAL A 71 8.70 -24.36 -3.44
C VAL A 71 8.31 -24.40 -1.96
N GLN A 72 8.04 -25.58 -1.44
CA GLN A 72 7.58 -25.77 -0.06
C GLN A 72 8.42 -26.83 0.64
N GLU A 73 8.73 -26.61 1.91
CA GLU A 73 9.27 -27.66 2.77
C GLU A 73 8.09 -28.46 3.33
N GLN A 74 8.06 -29.78 3.15
CA GLN A 74 6.97 -30.59 3.69
C GLN A 74 7.07 -30.60 5.22
N GLU A 75 6.20 -29.86 5.91
CA GLU A 75 6.09 -29.99 7.37
C GLU A 75 5.83 -31.48 7.71
N PRO A 76 6.60 -32.09 8.63
CA PRO A 76 6.28 -33.43 9.13
C PRO A 76 4.83 -33.39 9.59
N ALA A 77 3.99 -34.32 9.14
CA ALA A 77 2.58 -34.34 9.51
C ALA A 77 2.49 -34.26 11.03
N ALA A 78 2.20 -33.06 11.56
CA ALA A 78 1.91 -32.91 12.97
C ALA A 78 0.72 -33.83 13.20
N ALA A 79 0.89 -34.79 14.11
CA ALA A 79 -0.16 -35.68 14.54
C ALA A 79 -1.31 -34.85 15.15
N TYR A 80 -2.13 -34.22 14.31
CA TYR A 80 -3.45 -33.75 14.64
C TYR A 80 -4.31 -34.99 14.82
N SER A 81 -4.15 -35.57 16.01
CA SER A 81 -4.95 -36.68 16.48
C SER A 81 -6.38 -36.19 16.70
N ARG A 82 -7.20 -36.25 15.65
CA ARG A 82 -8.59 -36.72 15.82
C ARG A 82 -8.75 -38.01 15.03
N GLY A 83 -8.29 -39.07 15.68
CA GLY A 83 -8.84 -40.42 15.55
C GLY A 83 -8.89 -41.01 14.15
N ALA A 84 -7.74 -41.45 13.63
CA ALA A 84 -7.62 -42.72 12.93
C ALA A 84 -6.13 -43.01 12.71
N ARG A 85 -5.68 -44.15 13.21
CA ARG A 85 -4.32 -44.65 13.06
C ARG A 85 -4.03 -44.99 11.60
N GLN A 86 -2.97 -44.39 11.06
CA GLN A 86 -1.95 -45.15 10.37
C GLN A 86 -0.60 -44.52 10.74
N GLU A 87 0.06 -45.14 11.73
CA GLU A 87 1.44 -44.85 12.10
C GLU A 87 2.34 -45.33 10.97
N THR A 88 2.52 -44.50 9.93
CA THR A 88 3.78 -44.52 9.19
C THR A 88 4.75 -43.72 10.04
N ALA A 89 5.61 -44.43 10.77
CA ALA A 89 6.75 -43.84 11.44
C ALA A 89 7.58 -43.09 10.38
N VAL A 90 7.39 -41.77 10.30
CA VAL A 90 8.37 -40.90 9.64
C VAL A 90 9.58 -41.00 10.54
N SER A 91 10.61 -41.68 10.06
CA SER A 91 11.86 -41.80 10.78
C SER A 91 12.32 -40.40 11.20
N GLU A 92 12.60 -40.18 12.49
CA GLU A 92 13.19 -38.93 13.02
C GLU A 92 14.57 -38.61 12.38
N THR A 93 15.04 -39.44 11.45
CA THR A 93 16.32 -39.36 10.76
C THR A 93 16.27 -38.74 9.36
N GLU A 94 15.10 -38.56 8.74
CA GLU A 94 15.00 -38.01 7.37
C GLU A 94 14.57 -36.54 7.38
N GLN A 95 15.28 -35.71 6.63
CA GLN A 95 14.90 -34.30 6.44
C GLN A 95 13.59 -34.26 5.66
N PRO A 96 12.64 -33.38 6.03
CA PRO A 96 11.44 -33.21 5.24
C PRO A 96 11.81 -32.84 3.80
N PRO A 97 11.25 -33.52 2.78
CA PRO A 97 11.61 -33.26 1.40
C PRO A 97 11.13 -31.88 0.96
N ILE A 98 11.90 -31.27 0.06
CA ILE A 98 11.49 -30.03 -0.61
C ILE A 98 10.67 -30.35 -1.85
N LEU A 99 9.47 -29.79 -1.86
CA LEU A 99 8.44 -29.99 -2.87
C LEU A 99 8.47 -28.83 -3.87
N HIS A 100 8.61 -29.16 -5.15
CA HIS A 100 8.61 -28.22 -6.26
C HIS A 100 7.30 -28.36 -7.03
N TYR A 101 6.54 -27.28 -7.15
CA TYR A 101 5.24 -27.29 -7.81
C TYR A 101 5.34 -26.76 -9.24
N LEU A 102 4.85 -27.57 -10.20
CA LEU A 102 4.89 -27.30 -11.65
C LEU A 102 3.51 -27.49 -12.28
N ALA A 103 3.25 -26.85 -13.42
CA ALA A 103 2.00 -27.03 -14.19
C ALA A 103 1.99 -28.34 -14.98
N GLU A 104 3.16 -28.82 -15.41
CA GLU A 104 3.33 -30.02 -16.22
C GLU A 104 4.17 -31.07 -15.47
N PRO A 105 3.94 -32.39 -15.72
CA PRO A 105 4.69 -33.45 -15.07
C PRO A 105 6.10 -33.58 -15.66
N LEU A 106 7.05 -34.02 -14.84
CA LEU A 106 8.39 -34.38 -15.29
C LEU A 106 8.63 -35.90 -15.19
N PRO A 107 9.35 -36.50 -16.16
CA PRO A 107 9.70 -37.92 -16.11
C PRO A 107 10.62 -38.25 -14.94
N VAL A 108 10.21 -39.20 -14.10
CA VAL A 108 10.98 -39.66 -12.95
C VAL A 108 12.27 -40.37 -13.41
N GLY A 109 13.38 -40.05 -12.75
CA GLY A 109 14.71 -40.60 -13.03
C GLY A 109 15.53 -39.79 -14.04
N GLU A 110 14.92 -38.85 -14.77
CA GLU A 110 15.63 -37.96 -15.68
C GLU A 110 16.30 -36.78 -14.97
N CYS A 111 17.33 -36.22 -15.59
CA CYS A 111 18.09 -35.09 -15.07
C CYS A 111 17.74 -33.82 -15.86
N PHE A 112 17.45 -32.73 -15.13
CA PHE A 112 17.11 -31.44 -15.70
C PHE A 112 18.09 -30.36 -15.23
N LEU A 113 18.40 -29.43 -16.13
CA LEU A 113 19.03 -28.18 -15.76
C LEU A 113 18.00 -27.34 -15.01
N CYS A 114 18.34 -26.96 -13.79
CA CYS A 114 17.55 -26.12 -12.90
C CYS A 114 18.14 -24.71 -12.89
N ARG A 115 17.31 -23.72 -13.21
CA ARG A 115 17.71 -22.31 -13.26
C ARG A 115 16.98 -21.53 -12.18
N ILE A 116 17.71 -20.85 -11.32
CA ILE A 116 17.15 -19.96 -10.30
C ILE A 116 16.95 -18.57 -10.92
N ASP A 117 15.83 -17.93 -10.61
CA ASP A 117 15.69 -16.50 -10.83
C ASP A 117 16.58 -15.76 -9.84
N TRP A 118 17.80 -15.44 -10.27
CA TRP A 118 18.81 -14.80 -9.44
C TRP A 118 18.46 -13.36 -9.08
N VAL A 119 17.68 -12.65 -9.90
CA VAL A 119 17.19 -11.31 -9.56
C VAL A 119 16.30 -11.41 -8.32
N TRP A 120 15.37 -12.37 -8.33
CA TRP A 120 14.51 -12.66 -7.18
C TRP A 120 15.29 -13.12 -5.95
N ARG A 121 16.19 -14.10 -6.10
CA ARG A 121 16.97 -14.68 -4.99
C ARG A 121 17.91 -13.66 -4.35
N ASP A 122 18.61 -12.86 -5.15
CA ASP A 122 19.54 -11.85 -4.66
C ASP A 122 18.77 -10.76 -3.92
N ARG A 123 17.67 -10.26 -4.51
CA ARG A 123 16.78 -9.29 -3.87
C ARG A 123 16.31 -9.80 -2.51
N ASN A 124 15.85 -11.06 -2.42
CA ASN A 124 15.39 -11.63 -1.15
C ASN A 124 16.52 -11.74 -0.13
N SER A 125 17.71 -12.19 -0.54
CA SER A 125 18.87 -12.37 0.34
C SER A 125 19.42 -11.04 0.86
N GLN A 126 19.44 -10.00 0.03
CA GLN A 126 19.79 -8.63 0.43
C GLN A 126 18.81 -8.10 1.47
N ASN A 127 17.51 -8.24 1.18
CA ASN A 127 16.43 -7.75 2.04
C ASN A 127 16.40 -8.51 3.38
N HIS A 128 16.58 -9.83 3.39
CA HIS A 128 16.66 -10.61 4.63
C HIS A 128 17.89 -10.22 5.47
N SER A 129 19.05 -10.05 4.83
CA SER A 129 20.27 -9.65 5.55
C SER A 129 20.17 -8.23 6.10
N GLY A 130 19.55 -7.31 5.37
CA GLY A 130 19.24 -5.97 5.86
C GLY A 130 18.27 -5.97 7.04
N GLU A 131 17.25 -6.85 7.03
CA GLU A 131 16.37 -7.06 8.18
C GLU A 131 17.14 -7.43 9.44
N HIS A 132 18.09 -8.35 9.34
CA HIS A 132 18.91 -8.78 10.49
C HIS A 132 19.72 -7.63 11.07
N ILE A 133 20.35 -6.82 10.21
CA ILE A 133 21.11 -5.65 10.68
C ILE A 133 20.18 -4.69 11.44
N ILE A 134 19.04 -4.32 10.84
CA ILE A 134 18.10 -3.36 11.44
C ILE A 134 17.54 -3.90 12.76
N SER A 135 17.05 -5.14 12.77
CA SER A 135 16.50 -5.78 13.97
C SER A 135 17.55 -5.96 15.07
N GLY A 136 18.77 -6.37 14.74
CA GLY A 136 19.86 -6.55 15.69
C GLY A 136 20.29 -5.24 16.34
N LEU A 137 20.41 -4.16 15.54
CA LEU A 137 20.76 -2.83 16.04
C LEU A 137 19.66 -2.22 16.92
N ILE A 138 18.39 -2.34 16.52
CA ILE A 138 17.25 -1.87 17.32
C ILE A 138 17.18 -2.61 18.65
N HIS A 139 17.30 -3.94 18.62
CA HIS A 139 17.32 -4.74 19.84
C HIS A 139 18.48 -4.36 20.76
N ARG A 140 19.69 -4.19 20.21
CA ARG A 140 20.86 -3.79 21.00
C ARG A 140 20.71 -2.41 21.64
N ARG A 141 20.22 -1.42 20.89
CA ARG A 141 20.12 -0.04 21.36
C ARG A 141 18.94 0.21 22.29
N PHE A 142 17.79 -0.43 22.01
CA PHE A 142 16.51 -0.09 22.64
C PHE A 142 15.85 -1.26 23.36
N GLY A 143 16.34 -2.49 23.18
CA GLY A 143 15.75 -3.69 23.78
C GLY A 143 14.44 -4.15 23.12
N PHE A 144 14.08 -3.59 21.96
CA PHE A 144 12.86 -3.97 21.24
C PHE A 144 13.08 -5.21 20.38
N HIS A 145 12.08 -6.09 20.34
CA HIS A 145 12.13 -7.35 19.63
C HIS A 145 11.38 -7.26 18.31
N ASN A 146 11.93 -7.89 17.28
CA ASN A 146 11.20 -8.18 16.05
C ASN A 146 10.15 -9.26 16.36
N VAL A 147 8.87 -8.88 16.29
CA VAL A 147 7.69 -9.74 16.52
C VAL A 147 6.91 -10.05 15.24
N GLY A 148 7.36 -9.55 14.09
CA GLY A 148 6.73 -9.80 12.80
C GLY A 148 7.63 -9.35 11.65
N PHE A 149 7.64 -10.15 10.58
CA PHE A 149 8.41 -9.85 9.39
C PHE A 149 7.66 -10.34 8.16
N HIS A 150 7.57 -9.47 7.16
CA HIS A 150 6.98 -9.79 5.86
C HIS A 150 7.81 -9.13 4.77
N MET A 151 8.20 -9.92 3.76
CA MET A 151 8.81 -9.41 2.52
C MET A 151 7.81 -9.47 1.36
N ALA A 152 7.80 -8.46 0.49
CA ALA A 152 6.86 -8.39 -0.63
C ALA A 152 7.03 -9.55 -1.61
N MET A 153 5.92 -10.00 -2.18
CA MET A 153 5.81 -11.18 -3.06
C MET A 153 5.94 -10.85 -4.56
N THR A 154 6.16 -9.58 -4.90
CA THR A 154 6.27 -9.09 -6.27
C THR A 154 7.54 -8.26 -6.47
N LEU A 155 8.05 -8.27 -7.69
CA LEU A 155 9.10 -7.36 -8.15
C LEU A 155 8.50 -6.03 -8.63
N PRO A 156 9.25 -4.92 -8.60
CA PRO A 156 8.76 -3.62 -9.08
C PRO A 156 8.14 -3.64 -10.47
N GLU A 157 8.76 -4.34 -11.41
CA GLU A 157 8.29 -4.49 -12.79
C GLU A 157 6.93 -5.22 -12.91
N GLU A 158 6.54 -6.01 -11.91
CA GLU A 158 5.29 -6.77 -11.89
C GLU A 158 4.11 -5.93 -11.37
N VAL A 159 4.38 -4.85 -10.63
CA VAL A 159 3.35 -4.02 -10.01
C VAL A 159 2.83 -2.93 -10.98
N GLY A 160 3.53 -2.70 -12.09
CA GLY A 160 3.18 -1.71 -13.11
C GLY A 160 3.37 -0.27 -12.66
N SER A 161 2.91 0.69 -13.49
CA SER A 161 3.09 2.13 -13.27
C SER A 161 2.13 2.76 -12.24
N ALA A 162 1.21 1.97 -11.70
CA ALA A 162 0.43 2.41 -10.55
C ALA A 162 1.33 2.30 -9.32
N ILE A 163 1.69 3.43 -8.70
CA ILE A 163 2.30 3.43 -7.36
C ILE A 163 1.41 2.54 -6.50
N PRO A 164 1.84 1.32 -6.12
CA PRO A 164 0.98 0.50 -5.28
C PRO A 164 0.75 1.24 -3.97
N ALA A 165 -0.42 1.06 -3.39
CA ALA A 165 -0.69 1.55 -2.03
C ALA A 165 0.36 1.01 -1.02
N GLU A 166 1.02 -0.10 -1.36
CA GLU A 166 2.10 -0.74 -0.63
C GLU A 166 3.33 -0.89 -1.55
N ARG A 167 4.39 -0.09 -1.31
CA ARG A 167 5.64 -0.17 -2.09
C ARG A 167 6.27 -1.58 -1.96
N PRO A 168 6.80 -2.18 -3.04
CA PRO A 168 7.53 -3.44 -2.95
C PRO A 168 8.76 -3.25 -2.04
N GLY A 169 8.82 -4.03 -0.96
CA GLY A 169 9.79 -3.87 0.12
C GLY A 169 9.62 -4.95 1.19
N MET A 170 9.99 -4.64 2.42
CA MET A 170 9.67 -5.47 3.59
C MET A 170 9.06 -4.61 4.71
N CYS A 171 8.33 -5.26 5.62
CA CYS A 171 7.89 -4.68 6.87
C CYS A 171 8.43 -5.49 8.05
N ILE A 172 8.89 -4.80 9.09
CA ILE A 172 9.28 -5.38 10.37
C ILE A 172 8.38 -4.78 11.45
N ASP A 173 7.78 -5.64 12.25
CA ASP A 173 7.00 -5.25 13.43
C ASP A 173 7.88 -5.38 14.68
N PHE A 174 7.95 -4.31 15.46
CA PHE A 174 8.64 -4.25 16.74
C PHE A 174 7.62 -4.09 17.88
N ASP A 175 7.93 -4.67 19.04
CA ASP A 175 7.12 -4.55 20.26
C ASP A 175 7.27 -3.21 20.99
N GLY A 176 8.19 -2.34 20.54
CA GLY A 176 8.40 -0.99 21.06
C GLY A 176 7.98 0.13 20.11
N GLU A 177 7.78 1.33 20.67
CA GLU A 177 7.51 2.55 19.90
C GLU A 177 8.82 3.20 19.44
N LEU A 178 8.99 3.34 18.12
CA LEU A 178 10.17 3.90 17.46
C LEU A 178 9.80 5.24 16.83
N SER A 179 10.59 6.28 17.11
CA SER A 179 10.48 7.55 16.39
C SER A 179 11.25 7.51 15.08
N TRP A 180 10.91 8.42 14.17
CA TRP A 180 11.61 8.53 12.90
C TRP A 180 13.09 8.90 13.09
N GLU A 181 13.41 9.75 14.07
CA GLU A 181 14.77 10.16 14.39
C GLU A 181 15.62 8.98 14.87
N MET A 182 15.07 8.12 15.75
CA MET A 182 15.73 6.90 16.19
C MET A 182 16.08 5.99 15.00
N LEU A 183 15.13 5.84 14.08
CA LEU A 183 15.29 5.03 12.87
C LEU A 183 16.37 5.60 11.94
N LEU A 184 16.45 6.92 11.77
CA LEU A 184 17.50 7.54 10.95
C LEU A 184 18.90 7.33 11.53
N GLU A 185 19.06 7.23 12.85
CA GLU A 185 20.33 6.85 13.46
C GLU A 185 20.69 5.38 13.20
N ILE A 186 19.72 4.49 13.35
CA ILE A 186 19.87 3.06 13.04
C ILE A 186 20.24 2.88 11.57
N GLU A 187 19.58 3.58 10.65
CA GLU A 187 19.85 3.51 9.21
C GLU A 187 21.31 3.92 8.89
N ARG A 188 21.81 4.98 9.52
CA ARG A 188 23.21 5.43 9.35
C ARG A 188 24.21 4.38 9.83
N GLU A 189 23.96 3.77 10.99
CA GLU A 189 24.79 2.69 11.53
C GLU A 189 24.72 1.44 10.64
N ALA A 190 23.54 1.05 10.21
CA ALA A 190 23.34 -0.09 9.32
C ALA A 190 24.12 0.07 8.01
N ASN A 191 24.03 1.25 7.37
CA ASN A 191 24.80 1.54 6.16
C ASN A 191 26.31 1.73 6.42
N HIS A 192 26.73 2.02 7.66
CA HIS A 192 28.15 1.95 8.01
C HIS A 192 28.65 0.50 8.01
N ILE A 193 27.88 -0.42 8.59
CA ILE A 193 28.18 -1.86 8.61
C ILE A 193 28.21 -2.45 7.19
N VAL A 194 27.30 -2.04 6.32
CA VAL A 194 27.32 -2.41 4.89
C VAL A 194 28.64 -1.99 4.24
N ARG A 195 29.09 -0.75 4.47
CA ARG A 195 30.31 -0.21 3.85
C ARG A 195 31.60 -0.88 4.31
N GLU A 196 31.60 -1.51 5.48
CA GLU A 196 32.75 -2.26 5.98
C GLU A 196 32.87 -3.67 5.37
N ASP A 197 31.86 -4.11 4.60
CA ASP A 197 31.87 -5.37 3.86
C ASP A 197 32.24 -6.60 4.71
N ARG A 198 31.63 -6.70 5.90
CA ARG A 198 31.90 -7.75 6.89
C ARG A 198 31.38 -9.08 6.38
N VAL A 199 32.17 -10.15 6.56
CA VAL A 199 31.77 -11.52 6.19
C VAL A 199 30.70 -12.05 7.15
N LEU A 200 29.59 -12.54 6.61
CA LEU A 200 28.54 -13.20 7.39
C LEU A 200 28.96 -14.63 7.73
N ARG A 201 28.62 -15.11 8.93
CA ARG A 201 28.88 -16.50 9.33
C ARG A 201 27.56 -17.23 9.52
N CYS A 202 27.38 -18.31 8.77
CA CYS A 202 26.25 -19.22 8.93
C CYS A 202 26.77 -20.55 9.49
N PHE A 203 26.23 -21.00 10.62
CA PHE A 203 26.72 -22.22 11.28
C PHE A 203 25.63 -22.90 12.11
N TYR A 204 25.90 -24.14 12.50
CA TYR A 204 25.04 -24.97 13.35
C TYR A 204 25.80 -25.28 14.64
N PRO A 205 25.59 -24.53 15.73
CA PRO A 205 26.20 -24.85 17.01
C PRO A 205 25.68 -26.19 17.54
N SER A 206 26.50 -26.87 18.34
CA SER A 206 26.05 -27.95 19.21
C SER A 206 25.08 -27.42 20.28
N GLU A 207 24.34 -28.31 20.92
CA GLU A 207 23.39 -27.94 21.98
C GLU A 207 24.08 -27.19 23.14
N ALA A 208 25.27 -27.63 23.53
CA ALA A 208 26.09 -26.97 24.55
C ALA A 208 26.52 -25.55 24.12
N GLU A 209 27.00 -25.39 22.88
CA GLU A 209 27.37 -24.07 22.34
C GLU A 209 26.16 -23.14 22.22
N LEU A 210 25.04 -23.65 21.72
CA LEU A 210 23.80 -22.88 21.55
C LEU A 210 23.31 -22.31 22.89
N SER A 211 23.37 -23.12 23.96
CA SER A 211 22.97 -22.69 25.31
C SER A 211 23.83 -21.56 25.89
N ALA A 212 25.06 -21.39 25.40
CA ALA A 212 26.01 -20.38 25.86
C ALA A 212 26.01 -19.10 25.02
N LEU A 213 25.35 -19.10 23.85
CA LEU A 213 25.35 -17.98 22.91
C LEU A 213 24.14 -17.04 23.13
N PRO A 214 24.34 -15.72 23.23
CA PRO A 214 23.24 -14.76 23.26
C PRO A 214 22.74 -14.49 21.83
N TYR A 215 21.82 -15.32 21.33
CA TYR A 215 21.22 -15.18 20.00
C TYR A 215 19.76 -14.74 20.07
N ARG A 216 19.28 -14.03 19.04
CA ARG A 216 17.85 -13.70 18.86
C ARG A 216 17.12 -14.86 18.20
N SER A 217 15.88 -15.11 18.61
CA SER A 217 15.00 -16.07 17.94
C SER A 217 13.58 -15.51 17.85
N LYS A 218 12.94 -15.75 16.71
CA LYS A 218 11.53 -15.38 16.48
C LYS A 218 10.55 -16.45 17.01
N ARG A 219 11.02 -17.68 17.30
CA ARG A 219 10.20 -18.83 17.74
C ARG A 219 10.94 -19.71 18.75
N ALA A 220 10.21 -20.57 19.47
CA ALA A 220 10.81 -21.70 20.17
C ALA A 220 11.38 -22.68 19.13
N LEU A 221 12.62 -23.12 19.33
CA LEU A 221 13.33 -23.97 18.39
C LEU A 221 13.64 -25.32 19.03
N SER A 222 13.46 -26.39 18.27
CA SER A 222 13.87 -27.75 18.61
C SER A 222 14.80 -28.30 17.53
N GLY A 223 15.70 -29.21 17.90
CA GLY A 223 16.64 -29.81 16.96
C GLY A 223 17.82 -28.91 16.58
N SER A 224 18.41 -29.14 15.41
CA SER A 224 19.60 -28.42 14.94
C SER A 224 19.24 -27.00 14.50
N VAL A 225 19.68 -26.00 15.28
CA VAL A 225 19.42 -24.58 15.00
C VAL A 225 20.50 -24.03 14.06
N ARG A 226 20.08 -23.38 12.96
CA ARG A 226 20.96 -22.59 12.11
C ARG A 226 21.08 -21.18 12.66
N LEU A 227 22.28 -20.75 13.00
CA LEU A 227 22.57 -19.37 13.37
C LEU A 227 23.20 -18.62 12.20
N VAL A 228 22.76 -17.38 12.03
CA VAL A 228 23.34 -16.40 11.11
C VAL A 228 23.90 -15.27 11.97
N GLU A 229 25.19 -15.01 11.80
CA GLU A 229 25.88 -13.92 12.44
C GLU A 229 26.29 -12.90 11.40
N ILE A 230 25.91 -11.65 11.67
CA ILE A 230 26.41 -10.47 10.99
C ILE A 230 27.30 -9.75 12.02
N PRO A 231 28.63 -9.87 11.90
CA PRO A 231 29.55 -9.37 12.92
C PRO A 231 29.27 -7.92 13.30
N GLY A 232 29.14 -7.66 14.60
CA GLY A 232 28.85 -6.33 15.13
C GLY A 232 27.45 -5.78 14.81
N ALA A 233 26.55 -6.56 14.21
CA ALA A 233 25.15 -6.20 13.99
C ALA A 233 24.18 -7.16 14.70
N ASP A 234 24.24 -8.45 14.38
CA ASP A 234 23.22 -9.41 14.82
C ASP A 234 23.75 -10.84 14.90
N LEU A 235 23.15 -11.64 15.80
CA LEU A 235 23.29 -13.09 15.88
C LEU A 235 21.90 -13.67 16.06
N CYS A 236 21.36 -14.31 15.03
CA CYS A 236 19.96 -14.69 14.97
C CYS A 236 19.78 -16.12 14.45
N ALA A 237 18.84 -16.85 15.03
CA ALA A 237 18.41 -18.12 14.49
C ALA A 237 17.55 -17.90 13.24
N CYS A 238 18.03 -18.37 12.09
CA CYS A 238 17.41 -18.07 10.80
C CYS A 238 17.70 -19.15 9.75
N CYS A 239 16.65 -19.55 9.05
CA CYS A 239 16.70 -20.47 7.91
C CYS A 239 16.53 -19.77 6.55
N GLY A 240 16.53 -18.43 6.52
CA GLY A 240 16.47 -17.66 5.27
C GLY A 240 17.77 -17.70 4.47
N THR A 241 17.70 -17.23 3.22
CA THR A 241 18.89 -16.99 2.41
C THR A 241 19.52 -15.65 2.79
N HIS A 242 20.85 -15.61 2.76
CA HIS A 242 21.61 -14.43 3.16
C HIS A 242 22.71 -14.17 2.14
N VAL A 243 23.12 -12.90 2.05
CA VAL A 243 24.32 -12.53 1.31
C VAL A 243 25.57 -13.06 2.03
N ARG A 244 26.71 -13.09 1.34
CA ARG A 244 27.96 -13.59 1.93
C ARG A 244 28.69 -12.51 2.72
N THR A 245 28.61 -11.26 2.29
CA THR A 245 29.22 -10.10 2.96
C THR A 245 28.22 -8.95 3.08
N THR A 246 28.39 -8.08 4.07
CA THR A 246 27.45 -6.97 4.28
C THR A 246 27.45 -5.96 3.12
N GLY A 247 28.51 -5.87 2.32
CA GLY A 247 28.56 -5.00 1.14
C GLY A 247 27.62 -5.47 0.02
N GLU A 248 27.37 -6.78 -0.09
CA GLU A 248 26.44 -7.35 -1.07
C GLU A 248 24.96 -6.94 -0.80
N ILE A 249 24.63 -6.46 0.41
CA ILE A 249 23.30 -5.93 0.76
C ILE A 249 22.98 -4.66 -0.04
N GLY A 250 23.99 -3.85 -0.35
CA GLY A 250 23.79 -2.51 -0.90
C GLY A 250 23.14 -1.55 0.12
N MET A 251 22.52 -0.48 -0.38
CA MET A 251 21.88 0.52 0.48
C MET A 251 20.75 -0.10 1.29
N ILE A 252 20.67 0.24 2.58
CA ILE A 252 19.51 -0.08 3.43
C ILE A 252 18.74 1.21 3.65
N LYS A 253 17.46 1.25 3.26
CA LYS A 253 16.61 2.45 3.33
C LYS A 253 15.34 2.18 4.12
N LEU A 254 15.12 2.98 5.16
CA LEU A 254 13.88 3.00 5.92
C LEU A 254 12.91 3.96 5.22
N LEU A 255 11.68 3.52 5.03
CA LEU A 255 10.68 4.22 4.21
C LEU A 255 9.60 4.89 5.07
N SER A 256 9.17 4.22 6.14
CA SER A 256 8.18 4.77 7.06
C SER A 256 8.17 4.02 8.39
N VAL A 257 7.55 4.65 9.39
CA VAL A 257 7.21 4.04 10.67
C VAL A 257 5.77 4.39 11.04
N LEU A 258 5.01 3.37 11.42
CA LEU A 258 3.62 3.50 11.83
C LEU A 258 3.41 2.80 13.17
N ARG A 259 2.57 3.35 14.04
CA ARG A 259 2.16 2.65 15.26
C ARG A 259 1.33 1.42 14.89
N HIS A 260 1.75 0.25 15.35
CA HIS A 260 1.12 -1.03 15.02
C HIS A 260 1.07 -1.94 16.25
N ARG A 261 -0.16 -2.33 16.68
CA ARG A 261 -0.42 -3.31 17.75
C ARG A 261 0.35 -3.05 19.07
N GLY A 262 0.50 -1.79 19.46
CA GLY A 262 1.20 -1.41 20.71
C GLY A 262 2.71 -1.22 20.56
N GLY A 263 3.26 -1.42 19.36
CA GLY A 263 4.64 -1.08 19.00
C GLY A 263 4.68 -0.39 17.63
N SER A 264 5.66 -0.75 16.80
CA SER A 264 5.94 -0.04 15.54
C SER A 264 6.07 -0.99 14.36
N ARG A 265 5.44 -0.65 13.23
CA ARG A 265 5.71 -1.26 11.93
C ARG A 265 6.65 -0.36 11.15
N VAL A 266 7.81 -0.88 10.79
CA VAL A 266 8.82 -0.18 10.00
C VAL A 266 8.84 -0.78 8.60
N ALA A 267 8.60 0.06 7.58
CA ALA A 267 8.78 -0.33 6.19
C ALA A 267 10.20 0.02 5.73
N LEU A 268 10.84 -0.87 5.00
CA LEU A 268 12.20 -0.70 4.50
C LEU A 268 12.46 -1.50 3.23
N CYS A 269 13.53 -1.14 2.51
CA CYS A 269 14.04 -1.87 1.36
C CYS A 269 15.57 -1.87 1.35
N CYS A 270 16.15 -2.87 0.70
CA CYS A 270 17.59 -3.02 0.56
C CYS A 270 18.00 -3.20 -0.90
N GLY A 271 19.28 -2.90 -1.21
CA GLY A 271 19.91 -3.23 -2.48
C GLY A 271 19.19 -2.61 -3.68
N ASP A 272 18.86 -3.44 -4.66
CA ASP A 272 18.24 -2.97 -5.91
C ASP A 272 16.85 -2.37 -5.68
N LEU A 273 16.10 -2.86 -4.67
CA LEU A 273 14.83 -2.23 -4.29
C LEU A 273 15.01 -0.83 -3.70
N ALA A 274 16.11 -0.59 -2.98
CA ALA A 274 16.41 0.74 -2.46
C ALA A 274 16.85 1.71 -3.57
N LEU A 275 17.56 1.20 -4.60
CA LEU A 275 17.87 1.99 -5.79
C LEU A 275 16.61 2.35 -6.57
N TRP A 276 15.74 1.36 -6.82
CA TRP A 276 14.46 1.58 -7.49
C TRP A 276 13.58 2.61 -6.75
N ASP A 277 13.46 2.48 -5.41
CA ASP A 277 12.68 3.42 -4.59
C ASP A 277 13.19 4.87 -4.70
N TYR A 278 14.52 5.02 -4.74
CA TYR A 278 15.16 6.32 -4.97
C TYR A 278 14.85 6.88 -6.36
N GLU A 279 14.95 6.06 -7.40
CA GLU A 279 14.69 6.49 -8.78
C GLU A 279 13.24 6.94 -8.98
N GLU A 280 12.27 6.16 -8.48
CA GLU A 280 10.85 6.53 -8.51
C GLU A 280 10.59 7.84 -7.77
N THR A 281 11.17 7.99 -6.57
CA THR A 281 10.99 9.20 -5.76
C THR A 281 11.65 10.41 -6.43
N ARG A 282 12.85 10.24 -7.01
CA ARG A 282 13.57 11.28 -7.76
C ARG A 282 12.77 11.72 -8.97
N ASP A 283 12.23 10.79 -9.74
CA ASP A 283 11.52 11.08 -10.98
C ASP A 283 10.18 11.76 -10.70
N ALA A 284 9.44 11.33 -9.69
CA ALA A 284 8.24 12.00 -9.21
C ALA A 284 8.53 13.44 -8.74
N ALA A 285 9.57 13.62 -7.93
CA ALA A 285 9.97 14.95 -7.44
C ALA A 285 10.42 15.86 -8.59
N SER A 286 11.22 15.35 -9.53
CA SER A 286 11.65 16.08 -10.73
C SER A 286 10.46 16.50 -11.58
N ALA A 287 9.51 15.60 -11.81
CA ALA A 287 8.30 15.87 -12.59
C ALA A 287 7.41 16.93 -11.91
N ALA A 288 7.32 16.95 -10.58
CA ALA A 288 6.62 18.00 -9.84
C ALA A 288 7.37 19.34 -9.94
N ALA A 289 8.69 19.33 -9.82
CA ALA A 289 9.54 20.51 -9.84
C ALA A 289 9.50 21.21 -11.21
N GLN A 290 9.52 20.44 -12.29
CA GLN A 290 9.36 20.94 -13.67
C GLN A 290 8.01 21.62 -13.88
N ARG A 291 6.91 21.06 -13.37
CA ARG A 291 5.57 21.67 -13.45
C ARG A 291 5.46 23.00 -12.71
N LEU A 292 6.26 23.16 -11.65
CA LEU A 292 6.32 24.38 -10.85
C LEU A 292 7.46 25.32 -11.28
N SER A 293 8.24 24.95 -12.29
CA SER A 293 9.41 25.69 -12.79
C SER A 293 10.41 26.05 -11.69
N VAL A 294 10.69 25.11 -10.79
CA VAL A 294 11.68 25.25 -9.70
C VAL A 294 12.64 24.06 -9.68
N PRO A 295 13.84 24.18 -9.08
CA PRO A 295 14.64 22.99 -8.75
C PRO A 295 13.92 22.12 -7.70
N VAL A 296 14.25 20.83 -7.63
CA VAL A 296 13.68 19.88 -6.65
C VAL A 296 13.81 20.39 -5.21
N SER A 297 14.94 21.04 -4.87
CA SER A 297 15.18 21.62 -3.55
C SER A 297 14.23 22.77 -3.20
N GLY A 298 13.66 23.45 -4.20
CA GLY A 298 12.71 24.56 -4.00
C GLY A 298 11.25 24.15 -4.10
N LEU A 299 10.96 22.84 -4.15
CA LEU A 299 9.59 22.31 -4.19
C LEU A 299 8.75 22.75 -2.99
N PRO A 300 9.20 22.64 -1.73
CA PRO A 300 8.38 23.02 -0.58
C PRO A 300 7.91 24.49 -0.67
N GLU A 301 8.84 25.41 -0.93
CA GLU A 301 8.54 26.84 -1.02
C GLU A 301 7.65 27.15 -2.23
N ALA A 302 7.78 26.40 -3.33
CA ALA A 302 6.91 26.53 -4.49
C ALA A 302 5.47 26.10 -4.19
N VAL A 303 5.29 25.02 -3.44
CA VAL A 303 3.97 24.55 -2.99
C VAL A 303 3.33 25.56 -2.05
N GLU A 304 4.07 26.06 -1.05
CA GLU A 304 3.58 27.10 -0.14
C GLU A 304 3.17 28.38 -0.90
N ARG A 305 3.98 28.81 -1.88
CA ARG A 305 3.66 29.95 -2.74
C ARG A 305 2.37 29.73 -3.53
N GLN A 306 2.16 28.55 -4.10
CA GLN A 306 0.93 28.22 -4.82
C GLN A 306 -0.30 28.22 -3.91
N GLN A 307 -0.19 27.65 -2.70
CA GLN A 307 -1.27 27.67 -1.71
C GLN A 307 -1.61 29.11 -1.29
N ALA A 308 -0.60 29.94 -1.03
CA ALA A 308 -0.80 31.34 -0.69
C ALA A 308 -1.44 32.13 -1.85
N GLU A 309 -1.06 31.85 -3.10
CA GLU A 309 -1.67 32.48 -4.27
C GLU A 309 -3.13 32.04 -4.46
N LEU A 310 -3.43 30.75 -4.27
CA LEU A 310 -4.81 30.24 -4.31
C LEU A 310 -5.69 30.93 -3.27
N ALA A 311 -5.23 31.03 -2.03
CA ALA A 311 -5.95 31.73 -0.96
C ALA A 311 -6.18 33.23 -1.29
N ARG A 312 -5.19 33.92 -1.88
CA ARG A 312 -5.34 35.31 -2.34
C ARG A 312 -6.37 35.44 -3.46
N ARG A 313 -6.38 34.49 -4.41
CA ARG A 313 -7.36 34.46 -5.50
C ARG A 313 -8.77 34.23 -4.96
N GLU A 314 -8.96 33.32 -4.01
CA GLU A 314 -10.26 33.09 -3.34
C GLU A 314 -10.77 34.34 -2.60
N LEU A 315 -9.90 35.05 -1.86
CA LEU A 315 -10.25 36.31 -1.22
C LEU A 315 -10.67 37.38 -2.24
N ARG A 316 -9.94 37.48 -3.36
CA ARG A 316 -10.27 38.42 -4.44
C ARG A 316 -11.61 38.07 -5.09
N ILE A 317 -11.88 36.79 -5.33
CA ILE A 317 -13.17 36.30 -5.86
C ILE A 317 -14.28 36.67 -4.88
N GLY A 318 -14.10 36.43 -3.57
CA GLY A 318 -15.07 36.82 -2.55
C GLY A 318 -15.39 38.32 -2.56
N ALA A 319 -14.37 39.17 -2.66
CA ALA A 319 -14.55 40.63 -2.72
C ALA A 319 -15.24 41.10 -4.02
N LEU A 320 -14.95 40.46 -5.16
CA LEU A 320 -15.63 40.73 -6.43
C LEU A 320 -17.08 40.26 -6.40
N ASN A 321 -17.35 39.08 -5.83
CA ASN A 321 -18.70 38.56 -5.64
C ASN A 321 -19.52 39.49 -4.75
N GLU A 322 -18.97 40.04 -3.67
CA GLU A 322 -19.70 41.01 -2.85
C GLU A 322 -20.07 42.29 -3.63
N LYS A 323 -19.15 42.81 -4.45
CA LYS A 323 -19.45 43.95 -5.35
C LYS A 323 -20.53 43.59 -6.36
N TYR A 324 -20.45 42.40 -6.95
CA TYR A 324 -21.44 41.87 -7.88
C TYR A 324 -22.83 41.75 -7.23
N PHE A 325 -22.90 41.15 -6.04
CA PHE A 325 -24.14 40.99 -5.29
C PHE A 325 -24.77 42.33 -4.94
N ARG A 326 -23.96 43.36 -4.64
CA ARG A 326 -24.45 44.72 -4.40
C ARG A 326 -25.11 45.33 -5.64
N LEU A 327 -24.46 45.24 -6.81
CA LEU A 327 -25.04 45.72 -8.07
C LEU A 327 -26.34 44.98 -8.42
N LYS A 328 -26.38 43.67 -8.17
CA LYS A 328 -27.61 42.86 -8.35
C LYS A 328 -28.71 43.27 -7.36
N ALA A 329 -28.40 43.47 -6.09
CA ALA A 329 -29.37 43.94 -5.10
C ALA A 329 -29.96 45.31 -5.48
N GLU A 330 -29.13 46.22 -6.00
CA GLU A 330 -29.58 47.53 -6.52
C GLU A 330 -30.55 47.39 -7.69
N ARG A 331 -30.26 46.49 -8.65
CA ARG A 331 -31.16 46.19 -9.78
C ARG A 331 -32.54 45.71 -9.31
N PHE A 332 -32.60 44.99 -8.19
CA PHE A 332 -33.84 44.44 -7.65
C PHE A 332 -34.52 45.31 -6.60
N ARG A 333 -34.02 46.53 -6.31
CA ARG A 333 -34.65 47.42 -5.32
C ARG A 333 -36.12 47.65 -5.62
N GLY A 334 -36.94 47.56 -4.58
CA GLY A 334 -38.39 47.74 -4.66
C GLY A 334 -39.16 46.49 -5.09
N SER A 335 -38.48 45.39 -5.44
CA SER A 335 -39.13 44.10 -5.70
C SER A 335 -39.41 43.38 -4.38
N SER A 336 -40.67 43.01 -4.12
CA SER A 336 -41.02 42.21 -2.93
C SER A 336 -40.61 40.74 -3.05
N ARG A 337 -40.48 40.23 -4.28
CA ARG A 337 -40.08 38.85 -4.59
C ARG A 337 -39.06 38.85 -5.72
N ILE A 338 -37.94 38.16 -5.52
CA ILE A 338 -36.87 38.03 -6.51
C ILE A 338 -36.77 36.57 -6.96
N CYS A 339 -36.71 36.37 -8.27
CA CYS A 339 -36.35 35.09 -8.87
C CYS A 339 -35.28 35.35 -9.93
N ASP A 340 -34.05 34.92 -9.66
CA ASP A 340 -32.88 35.23 -10.50
C ASP A 340 -32.07 33.97 -10.83
N PHE A 341 -31.43 33.98 -12.00
CA PHE A 341 -30.64 32.87 -12.52
C PHE A 341 -29.23 33.38 -12.76
N GLU A 342 -28.25 32.62 -12.29
CA GLU A 342 -26.85 33.01 -12.32
C GLU A 342 -25.96 31.94 -12.89
N THR A 343 -24.82 32.36 -13.42
CA THR A 343 -23.76 31.47 -13.88
C THR A 343 -22.43 31.85 -13.22
N GLY A 344 -21.47 30.92 -13.18
CA GLY A 344 -20.13 31.20 -12.67
C GLY A 344 -20.00 31.27 -11.15
N LEU A 345 -21.06 30.98 -10.38
CA LEU A 345 -21.00 30.78 -8.94
C LEU A 345 -20.85 29.29 -8.61
N ASN A 346 -20.32 28.98 -7.42
CA ASN A 346 -20.47 27.67 -6.79
C ASN A 346 -21.63 27.65 -5.77
N ASN A 347 -21.96 26.48 -5.21
CA ASN A 347 -23.08 26.34 -4.27
C ASN A 347 -22.94 27.19 -2.99
N VAL A 348 -21.72 27.38 -2.50
CA VAL A 348 -21.46 28.23 -1.33
C VAL A 348 -21.70 29.70 -1.68
N GLU A 349 -21.25 30.12 -2.85
CA GLU A 349 -21.44 31.48 -3.36
C GLU A 349 -22.90 31.77 -3.70
N LEU A 350 -23.63 30.81 -4.28
CA LEU A 350 -25.08 30.91 -4.55
C LEU A 350 -25.88 31.13 -3.26
N ARG A 351 -25.51 30.42 -2.18
CA ARG A 351 -26.12 30.64 -0.87
C ARG A 351 -25.82 32.03 -0.31
N LYS A 352 -24.56 32.49 -0.44
CA LYS A 352 -24.17 33.86 -0.05
C LYS A 352 -24.92 34.90 -0.88
N TYR A 353 -25.12 34.66 -2.18
CA TYR A 353 -25.86 35.55 -3.07
C TYR A 353 -27.32 35.69 -2.64
N CYS A 354 -28.00 34.56 -2.38
CA CYS A 354 -29.39 34.55 -1.90
C CYS A 354 -29.54 35.34 -0.59
N ASP A 355 -28.70 35.05 0.40
CA ASP A 355 -28.70 35.73 1.70
C ASP A 355 -28.39 37.23 1.55
N PHE A 356 -27.44 37.59 0.68
CA PHE A 356 -27.11 38.99 0.41
C PHE A 356 -28.29 39.74 -0.20
N LEU A 357 -28.95 39.18 -1.22
CA LEU A 357 -30.13 39.79 -1.83
C LEU A 357 -31.27 39.95 -0.81
N LEU A 358 -31.54 38.92 -0.02
CA LEU A 358 -32.62 38.95 0.98
C LEU A 358 -32.42 40.08 1.99
N ARG A 359 -31.16 40.36 2.38
CA ARG A 359 -30.84 41.43 3.34
C ARG A 359 -30.81 42.84 2.74
N HIS A 360 -30.41 42.98 1.48
CA HIS A 360 -30.04 44.30 0.92
C HIS A 360 -30.94 44.80 -0.20
N SER A 361 -31.81 43.95 -0.78
CA SER A 361 -32.74 44.37 -1.85
C SER A 361 -34.09 44.90 -1.33
N GLY A 362 -34.46 44.54 -0.09
CA GLY A 362 -35.79 44.76 0.47
C GLY A 362 -36.82 43.70 0.10
N ALA A 363 -36.43 42.65 -0.64
CA ALA A 363 -37.29 41.53 -0.95
C ALA A 363 -37.61 40.67 0.28
N GLN A 364 -38.82 40.12 0.31
CA GLN A 364 -39.30 39.23 1.36
C GLN A 364 -39.11 37.74 1.02
N LEU A 365 -38.97 37.45 -0.29
CA LEU A 365 -38.67 36.13 -0.83
C LEU A 365 -37.65 36.27 -1.96
N VAL A 366 -36.58 35.48 -1.89
CA VAL A 366 -35.53 35.43 -2.91
C VAL A 366 -35.33 33.97 -3.31
N SER A 367 -35.42 33.66 -4.60
CA SER A 367 -35.07 32.36 -5.17
C SER A 367 -33.99 32.55 -6.23
N VAL A 368 -32.83 31.94 -6.02
CA VAL A 368 -31.70 32.00 -6.95
C VAL A 368 -31.33 30.62 -7.46
N PHE A 369 -30.96 30.54 -8.73
CA PHE A 369 -30.70 29.28 -9.44
C PHE A 369 -29.34 29.33 -10.15
N LEU A 370 -28.63 28.20 -10.14
CA LEU A 370 -27.34 28.01 -10.79
C LEU A 370 -27.39 26.73 -11.65
N PRO A 371 -27.25 26.81 -12.98
CA PRO A 371 -27.26 25.63 -13.83
C PRO A 371 -26.04 24.77 -13.56
N LYS A 372 -26.23 23.45 -13.56
CA LYS A 372 -25.16 22.45 -13.55
C LYS A 372 -24.93 21.95 -14.98
N MET A 373 -23.68 21.62 -15.28
CA MET A 373 -23.25 21.10 -16.60
C MET A 373 -23.83 19.72 -16.98
N ARG A 374 -24.76 19.16 -16.19
CA ARG A 374 -25.44 17.89 -16.50
C ARG A 374 -26.77 18.18 -17.17
N GLU A 375 -26.86 17.88 -18.46
CA GLU A 375 -28.13 17.71 -19.15
C GLU A 375 -28.66 16.31 -18.87
N LYS A 376 -29.94 16.21 -18.51
CA LYS A 376 -30.63 14.93 -18.48
C LYS A 376 -31.03 14.55 -19.90
N THR A 377 -31.08 13.25 -20.20
CA THR A 377 -31.69 12.74 -21.45
C THR A 377 -33.12 13.30 -21.55
N GLY A 378 -33.35 14.20 -22.51
CA GLY A 378 -34.63 14.92 -22.67
C GLY A 378 -34.53 16.45 -22.77
N GLY A 379 -33.35 17.05 -22.64
CA GLY A 379 -33.15 18.50 -22.86
C GLY A 379 -33.43 19.40 -21.65
N GLU A 380 -33.70 18.83 -20.47
CA GLU A 380 -33.87 19.57 -19.22
C GLU A 380 -32.51 19.79 -18.52
N THR A 381 -32.28 21.02 -18.07
CA THR A 381 -31.08 21.41 -17.31
C THR A 381 -31.29 21.16 -15.81
N GLU A 382 -30.31 20.56 -15.15
CA GLU A 382 -30.29 20.49 -13.68
C GLU A 382 -29.82 21.83 -13.09
N TYR A 383 -30.58 22.40 -12.15
CA TYR A 383 -30.19 23.59 -11.40
C TYR A 383 -29.92 23.25 -9.95
N SER A 384 -28.89 23.86 -9.37
CA SER A 384 -28.81 24.06 -7.93
C SER A 384 -29.64 25.30 -7.58
N TYR A 385 -30.39 25.25 -6.48
CA TYR A 385 -31.19 26.38 -6.03
C TYR A 385 -30.89 26.73 -4.58
N VAL A 386 -31.07 28.01 -4.25
CA VAL A 386 -31.21 28.50 -2.88
C VAL A 386 -32.43 29.42 -2.84
N ILE A 387 -33.32 29.19 -1.88
CA ILE A 387 -34.51 30.02 -1.67
C ILE A 387 -34.50 30.51 -0.22
N GLY A 388 -34.59 31.82 -0.03
CA GLY A 388 -34.61 32.47 1.27
C GLY A 388 -35.86 33.33 1.45
N SER A 389 -36.42 33.33 2.66
CA SER A 389 -37.55 34.21 3.01
C SER A 389 -37.41 34.76 4.42
N SER A 390 -37.89 36.00 4.58
CA SER A 390 -38.01 36.66 5.89
C SER A 390 -39.45 36.64 6.43
N VAL A 391 -40.43 36.13 5.68
CA VAL A 391 -41.87 36.26 5.99
C VAL A 391 -42.63 34.94 6.00
N ILE A 392 -42.21 33.95 5.22
CA ILE A 392 -42.91 32.64 5.12
C ILE A 392 -41.98 31.48 5.49
N ASP A 393 -42.56 30.43 6.08
CA ASP A 393 -41.87 29.14 6.27
C ASP A 393 -41.79 28.42 4.93
N LEU A 394 -40.56 28.22 4.45
CA LEU A 394 -40.32 27.68 3.12
C LEU A 394 -40.53 26.16 3.04
N ARG A 395 -40.59 25.41 4.15
CA ARG A 395 -40.48 23.94 4.12
C ARG A 395 -41.61 23.28 3.31
N GLU A 396 -42.84 23.73 3.48
CA GLU A 396 -43.98 23.18 2.74
C GLU A 396 -43.94 23.57 1.25
N GLY A 397 -43.62 24.82 0.94
CA GLY A 397 -43.41 25.27 -0.44
C GLY A 397 -42.23 24.55 -1.12
N GLY A 398 -41.16 24.28 -0.39
CA GLY A 398 -40.01 23.50 -0.86
C GLY A 398 -40.37 22.07 -1.26
N LYS A 399 -41.23 21.39 -0.48
CA LYS A 399 -41.75 20.07 -0.85
C LYS A 399 -42.57 20.13 -2.14
N ARG A 400 -43.43 21.14 -2.29
CA ARG A 400 -44.23 21.36 -3.51
C ARG A 400 -43.32 21.62 -4.71
N LEU A 401 -42.33 22.49 -4.58
CA LEU A 401 -41.36 22.80 -5.64
C LEU A 401 -40.59 21.55 -6.09
N ASN A 402 -40.13 20.75 -5.13
CA ASN A 402 -39.45 19.48 -5.42
C ASN A 402 -40.37 18.52 -6.20
N SER A 403 -41.65 18.41 -5.82
CA SER A 403 -42.63 17.58 -6.55
C SER A 403 -42.88 18.08 -7.97
N LEU A 404 -42.97 19.41 -8.18
CA LEU A 404 -43.24 20.02 -9.49
C LEU A 404 -42.08 19.86 -10.47
N ARG A 405 -40.83 19.82 -10.00
CA ARG A 405 -39.62 19.86 -10.83
C ARG A 405 -38.65 18.70 -10.59
N CYS A 406 -39.19 17.58 -10.09
CA CYS A 406 -38.41 16.38 -9.75
C CYS A 406 -37.16 16.69 -8.91
N GLY A 407 -37.27 17.67 -8.02
CA GLY A 407 -36.17 18.22 -7.24
C GLY A 407 -35.87 17.43 -5.96
N ARG A 408 -34.69 17.68 -5.40
CA ARG A 408 -34.27 17.17 -4.09
C ARG A 408 -33.63 18.31 -3.32
N GLY A 409 -34.07 18.53 -2.09
CA GLY A 409 -33.55 19.63 -1.29
C GLY A 409 -34.30 19.81 0.01
N GLY A 410 -33.75 20.64 0.88
CA GLY A 410 -34.28 20.93 2.19
C GLY A 410 -33.46 22.01 2.89
N GLY A 411 -33.89 22.39 4.08
CA GLY A 411 -33.21 23.43 4.84
C GLY A 411 -34.03 23.91 6.02
N ALA A 412 -33.62 25.06 6.55
CA ALA A 412 -34.30 25.73 7.65
C ALA A 412 -35.58 26.42 7.15
N PRO A 413 -36.51 26.78 8.05
CA PRO A 413 -37.74 27.51 7.70
C PRO A 413 -37.50 28.76 6.83
N SER A 414 -36.41 29.48 7.07
CA SER A 414 -36.07 30.73 6.37
C SER A 414 -35.14 30.55 5.16
N MET A 415 -34.58 29.35 4.94
CA MET A 415 -33.61 29.12 3.87
C MET A 415 -33.58 27.65 3.43
N LEU A 416 -33.89 27.39 2.17
CA LEU A 416 -33.80 26.08 1.53
C LEU A 416 -32.69 26.05 0.49
N GLN A 417 -32.12 24.86 0.30
CA GLN A 417 -31.17 24.58 -0.78
C GLN A 417 -31.41 23.20 -1.36
N GLY A 418 -31.14 23.04 -2.65
CA GLY A 418 -31.38 21.76 -3.32
C GLY A 418 -31.04 21.80 -4.79
N THR A 419 -31.54 20.80 -5.52
CA THR A 419 -31.46 20.71 -6.97
C THR A 419 -32.83 20.42 -7.57
N LEU A 420 -33.05 20.86 -8.81
CA LEU A 420 -34.28 20.61 -9.57
C LEU A 420 -33.99 20.61 -11.08
N PHE A 421 -34.98 20.21 -11.89
CA PHE A 421 -34.87 20.14 -13.35
C PHE A 421 -35.92 21.02 -14.04
N GLY A 422 -35.58 21.57 -15.21
CA GLY A 422 -36.52 22.29 -16.08
C GLY A 422 -35.86 23.43 -16.85
N THR A 423 -36.66 24.19 -17.61
CA THR A 423 -36.21 25.46 -18.22
C THR A 423 -36.35 26.63 -17.24
N GLU A 424 -35.71 27.77 -17.52
CA GLU A 424 -35.86 28.96 -16.67
C GLU A 424 -37.32 29.39 -16.52
N GLU A 425 -38.10 29.35 -17.61
CA GLU A 425 -39.51 29.72 -17.62
C GLU A 425 -40.35 28.80 -16.73
N GLU A 426 -40.13 27.50 -16.85
CA GLU A 426 -40.80 26.47 -16.06
C GLU A 426 -40.50 26.59 -14.57
N ILE A 427 -39.23 26.82 -14.24
CA ILE A 427 -38.78 26.98 -12.86
C ILE A 427 -39.39 28.25 -12.27
N ARG A 428 -39.41 29.37 -13.01
CA ARG A 428 -40.07 30.61 -12.57
C ARG A 428 -41.56 30.39 -12.30
N ALA A 429 -42.25 29.63 -13.14
CA ALA A 429 -43.66 29.29 -12.94
C ALA A 429 -43.87 28.44 -11.67
N SER A 430 -43.07 27.38 -11.50
CA SER A 430 -43.18 26.50 -10.34
C SER A 430 -42.79 27.16 -9.02
N VAL A 431 -41.85 28.11 -9.02
CA VAL A 431 -41.55 28.92 -7.82
C VAL A 431 -42.72 29.82 -7.45
N LYS A 432 -43.41 30.41 -8.43
CA LYS A 432 -44.61 31.22 -8.16
C LYS A 432 -45.71 30.36 -7.55
N GLU A 433 -45.97 29.18 -8.11
CA GLU A 433 -46.97 28.23 -7.62
C GLU A 433 -46.63 27.65 -6.24
N ALA A 434 -45.37 27.31 -6.00
CA ALA A 434 -44.94 26.66 -4.76
C ALA A 434 -44.98 27.62 -3.54
N PHE A 435 -44.80 28.92 -3.78
CA PHE A 435 -44.70 29.93 -2.72
C PHE A 435 -45.73 31.06 -2.87
N SER A 436 -46.81 30.83 -3.62
CA SER A 436 -47.99 31.69 -3.61
C SER A 436 -48.79 31.41 -2.34
N GLU A 437 -48.81 32.39 -1.44
CA GLU A 437 -49.97 32.63 -0.56
C GLU A 437 -50.86 33.67 -1.22
#